data_AF-A0A437AJ37-F1
#
_entry.id   AF-A0A437AJ37-F1
#
_cell.length_a   1.000
_cell.length_b   1.000
_cell.length_c   1.000
_cell.angle_alpha   90.00
_cell.angle_beta   90.00
_cell.angle_gamma   90.00
#
_symmetry.space_group_name_H-M   'P 1'
#
loop_
_entity.id
_entity.type
_entity.pdbx_description
1 polymer ?
#
loop_
_entity_poly.entity_id
_entity_poly.type
_entity_poly.pdbx_seq_one_letter_code
_entity_poly.pdbx_strand_id
1 'polypeptide(L)' 'MKIIDVTQEIKKSYSKNKPPKRNRIKLNYAQKKALEMYFQHNKYPTYEIKMILEKEFLIPEKNIVIWFQNRRAKEKEEK' A
#
# COMPACT_ATOMS: atom_id res chain seq x y z
N MET A 1 37.38 9.75 28.20
CA MET A 1 36.51 9.07 27.21
C MET A 1 35.43 10.05 26.79
N LYS A 2 35.48 10.57 25.55
CA LYS A 2 34.45 11.50 25.04
C LYS A 2 33.17 10.70 24.86
N ILE A 3 32.16 10.94 25.70
CA ILE A 3 30.81 10.41 25.49
C ILE A 3 30.29 11.13 24.24
N ILE A 4 30.37 10.46 23.10
CA ILE A 4 29.74 10.94 21.87
C ILE A 4 28.24 10.87 22.15
N ASP A 5 27.62 12.04 22.18
CA ASP A 5 26.20 12.21 22.45
C ASP A 5 25.38 11.60 21.31
N VAL A 6 25.03 10.31 21.47
CA VAL A 6 24.20 9.51 20.56
C VAL A 6 22.85 10.19 20.26
N THR A 7 22.44 11.16 21.08
CA THR A 7 21.21 11.93 20.84
C THR A 7 21.29 12.82 19.60
N GLN A 8 22.48 13.30 19.22
CA GLN A 8 22.67 14.15 18.02
C GLN A 8 22.51 13.34 16.73
N GLU A 9 22.99 12.11 16.71
CA GLU A 9 22.91 11.21 15.55
C GLU A 9 21.49 10.69 15.32
N ILE A 10 20.76 10.40 16.41
CA ILE A 10 19.33 10.08 16.37
C ILE A 10 18.53 11.27 15.84
N LYS A 11 18.75 12.50 16.32
CA LYS A 11 18.06 13.70 15.81
C LYS A 11 18.35 13.94 14.32
N LYS A 12 19.57 13.70 13.86
CA LYS A 12 19.96 13.83 12.44
C LYS A 12 19.25 12.81 11.54
N SER A 13 18.88 11.63 12.06
CA SER A 13 18.13 10.61 11.32
C SER A 13 16.67 10.99 11.04
N TYR A 14 16.05 11.83 11.88
CA TYR A 14 14.71 12.38 11.64
C TYR A 14 14.71 13.53 10.64
N SER A 15 15.84 14.22 10.48
CA SER A 15 16.05 15.32 9.53
C SER A 15 16.54 14.84 8.15
N LYS A 16 16.02 13.71 7.66
CA LYS A 16 16.20 13.34 6.26
C LYS A 16 14.88 13.59 5.54
N ASN A 17 14.87 14.65 4.73
CA ASN A 17 13.90 14.99 3.70
C ASN A 17 13.12 13.77 3.21
N LYS A 18 12.04 13.40 3.91
CA LYS A 18 11.14 12.37 3.40
C LYS A 18 10.44 13.03 2.22
N PRO A 19 10.47 12.42 1.03
CA PRO A 19 9.69 12.94 -0.08
C PRO A 19 8.25 13.13 0.40
N PRO A 20 7.58 14.22 -0.02
CA PRO A 20 6.23 14.51 0.43
C PRO A 20 5.37 13.25 0.34
N LYS A 21 4.73 12.88 1.46
CA LYS A 21 3.86 11.71 1.51
C LYS A 21 2.83 11.87 0.41
N ARG A 22 2.77 10.90 -0.51
CA ARG A 22 1.79 10.94 -1.60
C ARG A 22 0.38 11.04 -1.01
N ASN A 23 -0.45 11.88 -1.62
CA ASN A 23 -1.83 12.07 -1.18
C ASN A 23 -2.55 10.73 -1.12
N ARG A 24 -3.20 10.47 0.01
CA ARG A 24 -3.93 9.22 0.24
C ARG A 24 -5.17 9.20 -0.65
N ILE A 25 -5.22 8.26 -1.59
CA ILE A 25 -6.41 8.00 -2.40
C ILE A 25 -7.40 7.21 -1.56
N LYS A 26 -8.64 7.71 -1.45
CA LYS A 26 -9.76 6.98 -0.83
C LYS A 26 -10.55 6.27 -1.92
N LEU A 27 -10.55 4.94 -1.89
CA LEU A 27 -11.37 4.14 -2.79
C LEU A 27 -12.85 4.22 -2.38
N ASN A 28 -13.73 4.40 -3.36
CA ASN A 28 -15.17 4.38 -3.16
C ASN A 28 -15.69 2.95 -2.92
N TYR A 29 -17.00 2.81 -2.64
CA TYR A 29 -17.60 1.51 -2.35
C TYR A 29 -17.52 0.53 -3.53
N ALA A 30 -17.85 1.00 -4.74
CA ALA A 30 -17.82 0.17 -5.95
C ALA A 30 -16.41 -0.37 -6.26
N GLN A 31 -15.40 0.49 -6.15
CA GLN A 31 -13.98 0.12 -6.31
C GLN A 31 -13.54 -0.94 -5.30
N LYS A 32 -13.91 -0.80 -4.02
CA LYS A 32 -13.61 -1.81 -2.99
C LYS A 32 -14.31 -3.12 -3.27
N LYS A 33 -15.59 -3.07 -3.65
CA LYS A 33 -16.39 -4.26 -3.96
C LYS A 33 -15.79 -5.04 -5.12
N ALA A 34 -15.38 -4.35 -6.18
CA ALA A 34 -14.70 -4.97 -7.30
C ALA A 34 -13.39 -5.64 -6.87
N LEU A 35 -12.53 -4.93 -6.15
CA LEU A 35 -11.26 -5.50 -5.64
C LEU A 35 -11.49 -6.77 -4.80
N GLU A 36 -12.52 -6.78 -3.94
CA GLU A 36 -12.86 -7.96 -3.14
C GLU A 36 -13.38 -9.13 -4.01
N MET A 37 -14.22 -8.85 -5.02
CA MET A 37 -14.69 -9.88 -5.96
C MET A 37 -13.53 -10.54 -6.70
N TYR A 38 -12.57 -9.76 -7.21
CA TYR A 38 -11.37 -10.32 -7.85
C TYR A 38 -10.48 -11.07 -6.86
N PHE A 39 -10.35 -10.58 -5.62
CA PHE A 39 -9.56 -11.24 -4.58
C PHE A 39 -10.09 -12.64 -4.22
N GLN A 40 -11.41 -12.82 -4.18
CA GLN A 40 -12.04 -14.11 -3.91
C GLN A 40 -11.69 -15.18 -4.94
N HIS A 41 -11.54 -14.78 -6.21
CA HIS A 41 -11.17 -15.69 -7.30
C HIS A 41 -9.65 -15.88 -7.41
N ASN A 42 -8.88 -14.80 -7.25
CA ASN A 42 -7.43 -14.84 -7.31
C ASN A 42 -6.79 -13.85 -6.33
N LYS A 43 -6.18 -14.38 -5.27
CA LYS A 43 -5.49 -13.61 -4.22
C LYS A 43 -4.19 -12.94 -4.70
N TYR A 44 -3.66 -13.38 -5.84
CA TYR A 44 -2.41 -12.92 -6.46
C TYR A 44 -2.68 -12.49 -7.91
N PRO A 45 -3.15 -11.26 -8.13
CA PRO A 45 -3.59 -10.81 -9.44
C PRO A 45 -2.43 -10.76 -10.43
N THR A 46 -2.64 -11.32 -11.61
CA THR A 46 -1.71 -11.26 -12.74
C THR A 46 -1.66 -9.84 -13.31
N TYR A 47 -0.75 -9.59 -14.26
CA TYR A 47 -0.69 -8.31 -14.98
C TYR A 47 -2.02 -7.93 -15.63
N GLU A 48 -2.67 -8.89 -16.29
CA GLU A 48 -3.94 -8.70 -16.98
C GLU A 48 -5.05 -8.25 -16.03
N ILE A 49 -5.19 -8.92 -14.87
CA ILE A 49 -6.20 -8.57 -13.86
C ILE A 49 -5.95 -7.16 -13.32
N LYS A 50 -4.69 -6.79 -13.06
CA LYS A 50 -4.35 -5.44 -12.62
C LYS A 50 -4.70 -4.39 -13.67
N MET A 51 -4.43 -4.67 -14.94
CA MET A 51 -4.75 -3.77 -16.05
C MET A 51 -6.26 -3.59 -16.21
N ILE A 52 -7.05 -4.66 -16.09
CA ILE A 52 -8.53 -4.60 -16.14
C ILE A 52 -9.04 -3.73 -14.99
N LEU A 53 -8.60 -4.00 -13.76
CA LEU A 53 -8.98 -3.21 -12.58
C LEU A 53 -8.61 -1.73 -12.70
N GLU A 54 -7.45 -1.43 -13.30
CA GLU A 54 -7.01 -0.05 -13.52
C GLU A 54 -7.88 0.68 -14.54
N LYS A 55 -8.19 0.03 -15.67
CA LYS A 55 -9.00 0.62 -16.74
C LYS A 55 -10.47 0.77 -16.35
N GLU A 56 -11.06 -0.25 -15.74
CA GLU A 56 -12.48 -0.26 -15.41
C GLU A 56 -12.82 0.61 -14.19
N PHE A 57 -11.96 0.62 -13.17
CA PHE A 57 -12.24 1.29 -11.91
C PHE A 57 -11.40 2.55 -11.68
N LEU A 58 -10.56 2.92 -12.65
CA LEU A 58 -9.65 4.07 -12.60
C LEU A 58 -8.77 4.05 -11.34
N ILE A 59 -8.32 2.85 -10.94
CA ILE A 59 -7.46 2.65 -9.78
C ILE A 59 -6.03 2.47 -10.29
N PRO A 60 -5.07 3.34 -9.89
CA PRO A 60 -3.69 3.16 -10.31
C PRO A 60 -3.15 1.77 -9.94
N GLU A 61 -2.39 1.13 -10.83
CA GLU A 61 -1.84 -0.22 -10.62
C GLU A 61 -1.18 -0.37 -9.24
N LYS A 62 -0.38 0.62 -8.84
CA LYS A 62 0.28 0.66 -7.54
C LYS A 62 -0.69 0.52 -6.37
N ASN A 63 -1.85 1.17 -6.45
CA ASN A 63 -2.86 1.11 -5.40
C ASN A 63 -3.55 -0.26 -5.37
N ILE A 64 -3.75 -0.89 -6.53
CA ILE A 64 -4.25 -2.26 -6.63
C ILE A 64 -3.27 -3.20 -5.93
N VAL A 65 -1.98 -3.13 -6.28
CA VAL A 65 -0.93 -3.98 -5.65
C VAL A 65 -0.91 -3.83 -4.13
N ILE A 66 -0.90 -2.59 -3.62
CA ILE A 66 -0.92 -2.32 -2.18
C ILE A 66 -2.21 -2.85 -1.53
N TRP A 67 -3.35 -2.68 -2.18
CA TRP A 67 -4.62 -3.16 -1.66
C TRP A 67 -4.61 -4.69 -1.54
N PHE A 68 -4.15 -5.42 -2.56
CA PHE A 68 -4.05 -6.89 -2.51
C PHE A 68 -3.05 -7.37 -1.44
N GLN A 69 -1.94 -6.67 -1.25
CA GLN A 69 -0.99 -6.96 -0.16
C GLN A 69 -1.65 -6.79 1.21
N ASN A 70 -2.31 -5.65 1.45
CA ASN A 70 -3.00 -5.38 2.71
C ASN A 70 -4.16 -6.35 2.95
N ARG A 71 -4.89 -6.73 1.89
CA ARG A 71 -6.00 -7.67 1.99
C ARG A 71 -5.53 -9.07 2.41
N ARG A 72 -4.40 -9.55 1.88
CA ARG A 72 -3.77 -10.80 2.32
C ARG A 72 -3.26 -10.73 3.77
N ALA A 73 -2.67 -9.61 4.16
CA ALA A 73 -2.27 -9.41 5.56
C ALA A 73 -3.48 -9.50 6.49
N LYS A 74 -4.58 -8.82 6.14
CA LYS A 74 -5.84 -8.91 6.90
C LYS A 74 -6.42 -10.32 6.95
N GLU A 75 -6.42 -11.05 5.84
CA GLU A 75 -6.87 -12.45 5.82
C GLU A 75 -6.05 -13.35 6.75
N LYS A 76 -4.75 -13.08 6.89
CA LYS A 76 -3.87 -13.80 7.82
C LYS A 76 -4.18 -13.46 9.28
N GLU A 77 -4.55 -12.21 9.57
CA GLU A 77 -4.92 -11.75 10.92
C GLU A 77 -6.32 -12.24 11.35
N GLU A 78 -7.22 -12.50 10.39
CA GLU A 78 -8.58 -13.02 10.64
C GLU A 78 -8.63 -14.54 10.85
N LYS A 79 -7.49 -15.23 10.69
CA LYS A 79 -7.32 -16.68 10.89
C LYS A 79 -6.70 -17.00 12.24
#